data_AF-A0A953RM37-F1
#
_entry.id   AF-A0A953RM37-F1
#
_cell.length_a   1.000
_cell.length_b   1.000
_cell.length_c   1.000
_cell.angle_alpha   90.00
_cell.angle_beta   90.00
_cell.angle_gamma   90.00
#
_symmetry.space_group_name_H-M   'P 1'
#
loop_
_entity.id
_entity.type
_entity.pdbx_description
1 polymer ?
#
loop_
_entity_poly.entity_id
_entity_poly.type
_entity_poly.pdbx_seq_one_letter_code
_entity_poly.pdbx_strand_id
1 'polypeptide(L)'
;MTKEEFEPLLACQRPNGLWPAVGSGTDGVSVWASAIAVNTMMVLGAAPETNAASLDSLIHCRPLEASWVFRLKFRLFDRQVRFDPTKYGWAWVPDTVSWVVPTSMALIALERAKRQGLIRGSELRKRLRLGVEMLLDRVCPGGGWNAGNAVVYGVPLSPHIDATAIALAALRFHHNLPIVRDSLTWILNRIDCPSAYSLAWVILSAAPYKDLRSDVSPALDMARDRLAALVDDPGAIQDTSTIALAALALEPETSNNPLEVRM
;
A
#
# COMPACT_ATOMS: atom_id res chain seq x y z
N MET A 1 8.20 9.02 21.56
CA MET A 1 8.73 7.64 21.66
C MET A 1 10.25 7.70 21.61
N THR A 2 10.94 6.94 22.47
CA THR A 2 12.41 6.90 22.52
C THR A 2 12.94 5.93 21.45
N LYS A 3 14.24 6.02 21.13
CA LYS A 3 14.89 5.11 20.17
C LYS A 3 14.84 3.64 20.60
N GLU A 4 14.74 3.40 21.92
CA GLU A 4 14.65 2.08 22.54
C GLU A 4 13.36 1.35 22.17
N GLU A 5 12.23 2.06 22.03
CA GLU A 5 10.95 1.46 21.63
C GLU A 5 10.94 0.96 20.18
N PHE A 6 11.84 1.48 19.34
CA PHE A 6 12.03 1.04 17.96
C PHE A 6 13.17 0.03 17.80
N GLU A 7 13.89 -0.32 18.86
CA GLU A 7 15.06 -1.20 18.79
C GLU A 7 14.77 -2.52 18.04
N PRO A 8 13.66 -3.26 18.30
CA PRO A 8 13.40 -4.51 17.59
C PRO A 8 13.23 -4.33 16.08
N LEU A 9 12.65 -3.20 15.67
CA LEU A 9 12.46 -2.85 14.26
C LEU A 9 13.78 -2.42 13.63
N LEU A 10 14.53 -1.54 14.29
CA LEU A 10 15.80 -1.01 13.80
C LEU A 10 16.90 -2.08 13.74
N ALA A 11 16.88 -3.07 14.64
CA ALA A 11 17.80 -4.20 14.62
C ALA A 11 17.68 -5.04 13.34
N CYS A 12 16.53 -5.02 12.68
CA CYS A 12 16.29 -5.71 11.41
C CYS A 12 16.61 -4.86 10.17
N GLN A 13 16.95 -3.58 10.34
CA GLN A 13 17.24 -2.67 9.24
C GLN A 13 18.60 -3.01 8.61
N ARG A 14 18.66 -3.06 7.28
CA ARG A 14 19.90 -3.27 6.53
C ARG A 14 20.68 -1.95 6.36
N PRO A 15 21.98 -1.98 6.03
CA PRO A 15 22.79 -0.77 5.84
C PRO A 15 22.26 0.20 4.78
N ASN A 16 21.48 -0.29 3.81
CA ASN A 16 20.80 0.54 2.81
C ASN A 16 19.48 1.16 3.32
N GLY A 17 19.19 1.05 4.63
CA GLY A 17 17.98 1.61 5.24
C GLY A 17 16.70 0.83 4.96
N LEU A 18 16.76 -0.36 4.35
CA LEU A 18 15.59 -1.17 4.01
C LEU A 18 15.48 -2.42 4.90
N TRP A 19 14.30 -3.03 4.93
CA TRP A 19 14.00 -4.23 5.72
C TRP A 19 13.83 -5.47 4.84
N PRO A 20 14.18 -6.67 5.33
CA PRO A 20 13.84 -7.92 4.65
C PRO A 20 12.34 -8.22 4.69
N ALA A 21 11.86 -9.10 3.81
CA ALA A 21 10.46 -9.55 3.82
C ALA A 21 10.18 -10.53 4.98
N VAL A 22 11.12 -11.43 5.27
CA VAL A 22 10.99 -12.50 6.28
C VAL A 22 12.37 -12.79 6.90
N GLY A 23 12.42 -12.89 8.23
CA GLY A 23 13.55 -13.45 8.98
C GLY A 23 14.89 -12.68 8.88
N SER A 24 15.92 -13.24 9.54
CA SER A 24 17.30 -12.73 9.56
C SER A 24 18.15 -13.18 8.37
N GLY A 25 17.58 -13.93 7.42
CA GLY A 25 18.26 -14.48 6.24
C GLY A 25 18.96 -13.41 5.41
N THR A 26 20.13 -13.75 4.85
CA THR A 26 21.14 -12.77 4.41
C THR A 26 20.82 -12.01 3.13
N ASP A 27 19.91 -12.47 2.26
CA ASP A 27 19.86 -11.93 0.90
C ASP A 27 18.44 -11.54 0.48
N GLY A 28 18.02 -10.34 0.88
CA GLY A 28 16.83 -9.72 0.32
C GLY A 28 16.33 -8.52 1.11
N VAL A 29 16.01 -7.44 0.41
CA VAL A 29 15.23 -6.31 0.94
C VAL A 29 13.85 -6.30 0.29
N SER A 30 12.85 -5.84 1.04
CA SER A 30 11.47 -5.73 0.62
C SER A 30 11.01 -4.29 0.70
N VAL A 31 10.58 -3.72 -0.42
CA VAL A 31 10.04 -2.35 -0.42
C VAL A 31 8.76 -2.27 0.40
N TRP A 32 7.92 -3.30 0.34
CA TRP A 32 6.71 -3.38 1.14
C TRP A 32 7.02 -3.34 2.63
N ALA A 33 7.89 -4.23 3.11
CA ALA A 33 8.26 -4.27 4.53
C ALA A 33 8.91 -2.96 4.98
N SER A 34 9.78 -2.39 4.14
CA SER A 34 10.44 -1.11 4.42
C SER A 34 9.47 0.04 4.50
N ALA A 35 8.51 0.12 3.56
CA ALA A 35 7.51 1.16 3.56
C ALA A 35 6.59 1.06 4.79
N ILE A 36 6.19 -0.15 5.21
CA ILE A 36 5.46 -0.36 6.48
C ILE A 36 6.31 0.10 7.67
N ALA A 37 7.56 -0.35 7.77
CA ALA A 37 8.44 -0.02 8.90
C ALA A 37 8.60 1.50 9.07
N VAL A 38 8.92 2.20 7.98
CA VAL A 38 9.07 3.66 7.97
C VAL A 38 7.75 4.35 8.29
N ASN A 39 6.65 3.87 7.72
CA ASN A 39 5.32 4.41 7.99
C ASN A 39 4.95 4.29 9.47
N THR A 40 5.20 3.13 10.08
CA THR A 40 5.00 2.86 11.50
C THR A 40 5.85 3.79 12.37
N MET A 41 7.15 3.91 12.06
CA MET A 41 8.04 4.84 12.79
C MET A 41 7.55 6.29 12.73
N MET A 42 7.05 6.75 11.58
CA MET A 42 6.49 8.09 11.43
C MET A 42 5.16 8.29 12.17
N VAL A 43 4.29 7.27 12.24
CA VAL A 43 3.04 7.33 13.02
C VAL A 43 3.35 7.42 14.52
N LEU A 44 4.37 6.67 14.95
CA LEU A 44 4.79 6.56 16.33
C LEU A 44 5.75 7.70 16.77
N GLY A 45 6.01 8.67 15.90
CA GLY A 45 6.78 9.87 16.24
C GLY A 45 8.27 9.63 16.44
N ALA A 46 8.86 8.72 15.65
CA ALA A 46 10.31 8.56 15.58
C ALA A 46 11.00 9.87 15.13
N ALA A 47 12.22 10.10 15.61
CA ALA A 47 13.02 11.25 15.23
C ALA A 47 13.25 11.28 13.70
N PRO A 48 13.29 12.47 13.05
CA PRO A 48 13.49 12.60 11.60
C PRO A 48 14.68 11.81 11.05
N GLU A 49 15.78 11.79 11.78
CA GLU A 49 17.05 11.18 11.39
C GLU A 49 16.92 9.66 11.25
N THR A 50 16.04 9.03 12.04
CA THR A 50 15.77 7.58 12.00
C THR A 50 15.18 7.15 10.67
N ASN A 51 14.42 8.02 10.00
CA ASN A 51 13.74 7.72 8.74
C ASN A 51 14.57 8.09 7.49
N ALA A 52 15.63 8.89 7.64
CA ALA A 52 16.31 9.54 6.53
C ALA A 52 16.85 8.55 5.49
N ALA A 53 17.58 7.52 5.93
CA ALA A 53 18.17 6.52 5.02
C ALA A 53 17.09 5.72 4.27
N SER A 54 16.02 5.34 4.95
CA SER A 54 14.93 4.56 4.35
C SER A 54 14.14 5.38 3.35
N LEU A 55 13.83 6.64 3.67
CA LEU A 55 13.13 7.54 2.76
C LEU A 55 13.96 7.82 1.51
N ASP A 56 15.27 8.04 1.66
CA ASP A 56 16.18 8.18 0.52
C ASP A 56 16.16 6.93 -0.37
N SER A 57 16.31 5.74 0.22
CA SER A 57 16.24 4.48 -0.50
C SER A 57 14.91 4.24 -1.21
N LEU A 58 13.77 4.62 -0.60
CA LEU A 58 12.46 4.55 -1.25
C LEU A 58 12.37 5.50 -2.44
N ILE A 59 12.88 6.74 -2.33
CA ILE A 59 12.89 7.70 -3.45
C ILE A 59 13.77 7.19 -4.59
N HIS A 60 14.94 6.65 -4.28
CA HIS A 60 15.94 6.22 -5.26
C HIS A 60 15.75 4.78 -5.75
N CYS A 61 14.81 4.01 -5.19
CA CYS A 61 14.45 2.70 -5.70
C CYS A 61 14.02 2.77 -7.18
N ARG A 62 14.63 1.95 -8.03
CA ARG A 62 14.35 1.86 -9.46
C ARG A 62 13.94 0.42 -9.81
N PRO A 63 12.68 0.18 -10.20
CA PRO A 63 12.29 -1.13 -10.71
C PRO A 63 12.78 -1.30 -12.15
N LEU A 64 12.62 -2.50 -12.72
CA LEU A 64 13.09 -2.78 -14.09
C LEU A 64 12.52 -1.81 -15.14
N GLU A 65 11.28 -1.35 -14.96
CA GLU A 65 10.64 -0.38 -15.86
C GLU A 65 11.33 0.99 -15.87
N ALA A 66 12.22 1.31 -14.92
CA ALA A 66 13.02 2.53 -14.97
C ALA A 66 14.09 2.47 -16.08
N SER A 67 14.50 1.27 -16.50
CA SER A 67 15.52 1.07 -17.54
C SER A 67 14.94 1.21 -18.94
N TRP A 68 15.56 2.04 -19.78
CA TRP A 68 15.16 2.19 -21.18
C TRP A 68 15.34 0.89 -21.98
N VAL A 69 16.35 0.08 -21.62
CA VAL A 69 16.60 -1.23 -22.25
C VAL A 69 15.44 -2.18 -21.97
N PHE A 70 14.96 -2.21 -20.73
CA PHE A 70 13.79 -3.00 -20.37
C PHE A 70 12.56 -2.51 -21.12
N ARG A 71 12.31 -1.20 -21.17
CA ARG A 71 11.17 -0.63 -21.92
C ARG A 71 11.20 -0.96 -23.40
N LEU A 72 12.39 -0.98 -24.01
CA LEU A 72 12.55 -1.36 -25.41
C LEU A 72 12.25 -2.84 -25.59
N LYS A 73 12.83 -3.71 -24.74
CA LYS A 73 12.57 -5.15 -24.75
C LYS A 73 11.08 -5.46 -24.56
N PHE A 74 10.45 -4.85 -23.56
CA PHE A 74 9.03 -5.02 -23.26
C PHE A 74 8.17 -4.64 -24.46
N ARG A 75 8.39 -3.46 -25.05
CA ARG A 75 7.62 -3.00 -26.22
C ARG A 75 7.78 -3.89 -27.46
N LEU A 76 8.95 -4.49 -27.66
CA LEU A 76 9.23 -5.30 -28.85
C LEU A 76 8.79 -6.76 -28.70
N PHE A 77 8.89 -7.33 -27.50
CA PHE A 77 8.76 -8.77 -27.29
C PHE A 77 7.60 -9.18 -26.38
N ASP A 78 7.15 -8.32 -25.48
CA ASP A 78 6.04 -8.62 -24.58
C ASP A 78 4.75 -7.96 -25.08
N ARG A 79 3.90 -8.77 -25.73
CA ARG A 79 2.57 -8.35 -26.18
C ARG A 79 1.45 -8.96 -25.34
N GLN A 80 1.80 -9.75 -24.32
CA GLN A 80 0.83 -10.53 -23.57
C GLN A 80 0.30 -9.77 -22.38
N VAL A 81 1.06 -8.80 -21.88
CA VAL A 81 0.64 -7.96 -20.76
C VAL A 81 0.36 -6.55 -21.25
N ARG A 82 -0.74 -5.94 -20.77
CA ARG A 82 -1.14 -4.58 -21.15
C ARG A 82 -0.93 -3.61 -19.99
N PHE A 83 0.24 -2.97 -19.95
CA PHE A 83 0.51 -1.77 -19.15
C PHE A 83 1.52 -0.87 -19.87
N ASP A 84 1.56 0.41 -19.49
CA ASP A 84 2.56 1.36 -19.98
C ASP A 84 3.83 1.29 -19.12
N PRO A 85 4.96 0.78 -19.64
CA PRO A 85 6.19 0.63 -18.86
C PRO A 85 6.91 1.96 -18.58
N THR A 86 6.38 3.10 -19.07
CA THR A 86 6.82 4.42 -18.64
C THR A 86 6.20 4.85 -17.31
N LYS A 87 5.11 4.19 -16.89
CA LYS A 87 4.42 4.39 -15.62
C LYS A 87 4.82 3.28 -14.65
N TYR A 88 5.63 3.62 -13.66
CA TYR A 88 6.22 2.63 -12.76
C TYR A 88 6.31 3.14 -11.32
N GLY A 89 6.07 2.22 -10.40
CA GLY A 89 6.07 2.46 -8.97
C GLY A 89 7.26 1.77 -8.32
N TRP A 90 6.94 0.86 -7.41
CA TRP A 90 7.89 0.08 -6.64
C TRP A 90 7.62 -1.40 -6.78
N ALA A 91 8.69 -2.18 -6.74
CA ALA A 91 8.67 -3.63 -6.81
C ALA A 91 8.68 -4.25 -5.40
N TRP A 92 8.35 -5.54 -5.28
CA TRP A 92 8.47 -6.24 -3.99
C TRP A 92 9.91 -6.29 -3.52
N VAL A 93 10.80 -6.71 -4.42
CA VAL A 93 12.24 -6.86 -4.21
C VAL A 93 13.01 -6.13 -5.32
N PRO A 94 14.29 -5.78 -5.12
CA PRO A 94 15.12 -5.14 -6.15
C PRO A 94 15.14 -5.90 -7.48
N ASP A 95 15.44 -5.18 -8.57
CA ASP A 95 15.62 -5.74 -9.91
C ASP A 95 14.40 -6.51 -10.45
N THR A 96 13.21 -6.18 -9.97
CA THR A 96 11.93 -6.69 -10.51
C THR A 96 11.00 -5.56 -10.93
N VAL A 97 9.87 -5.91 -11.56
CA VAL A 97 8.86 -4.95 -12.02
C VAL A 97 8.02 -4.42 -10.87
N SER A 98 7.34 -3.30 -11.09
CA SER A 98 6.46 -2.67 -10.11
C SER A 98 5.22 -3.53 -9.83
N TRP A 99 4.69 -3.48 -8.60
CA TRP A 99 3.45 -4.14 -8.19
C TRP A 99 2.55 -3.18 -7.42
N VAL A 100 1.24 -3.43 -7.39
CA VAL A 100 0.25 -2.55 -6.77
C VAL A 100 0.53 -2.35 -5.29
N VAL A 101 0.66 -3.44 -4.54
CA VAL A 101 0.80 -3.41 -3.07
C VAL A 101 2.06 -2.66 -2.59
N PRO A 102 3.30 -2.96 -3.06
CA PRO A 102 4.48 -2.20 -2.67
C PRO A 102 4.45 -0.75 -3.16
N THR A 103 3.86 -0.48 -4.34
CA THR A 103 3.70 0.90 -4.84
C THR A 103 2.80 1.72 -3.92
N SER A 104 1.64 1.18 -3.55
CA SER A 104 0.69 1.85 -2.70
C SER A 104 1.26 2.18 -1.31
N MET A 105 1.96 1.24 -0.67
CA MET A 105 2.55 1.51 0.65
C MET A 105 3.72 2.50 0.58
N ALA A 106 4.54 2.43 -0.47
CA ALA A 106 5.58 3.44 -0.70
C ALA A 106 4.98 4.84 -0.89
N LEU A 107 3.86 4.96 -1.63
CA LEU A 107 3.13 6.23 -1.77
C LEU A 107 2.60 6.75 -0.43
N ILE A 108 1.97 5.89 0.39
CA ILE A 108 1.48 6.25 1.73
C ILE A 108 2.62 6.78 2.60
N ALA A 109 3.73 6.04 2.67
CA ALA A 109 4.89 6.44 3.48
C ALA A 109 5.51 7.75 2.98
N LEU A 110 5.74 7.89 1.67
CA LEU A 110 6.36 9.08 1.09
C LEU A 110 5.45 10.33 1.17
N GLU A 111 4.14 10.21 0.98
CA GLU A 111 3.21 11.32 1.19
C GLU A 111 3.14 11.75 2.65
N ARG A 112 3.18 10.80 3.59
CA ARG A 112 3.27 11.13 5.03
C ARG A 112 4.56 11.87 5.35
N ALA A 113 5.70 11.35 4.90
CA ALA A 113 7.00 11.99 5.12
C ALA A 113 7.08 13.40 4.52
N LYS A 114 6.50 13.59 3.31
CA LYS A 114 6.36 14.90 2.66
C LYS A 114 5.54 15.88 3.50
N ARG A 115 4.40 15.43 4.04
CA ARG A 115 3.53 16.27 4.88
C ARG A 115 4.12 16.60 6.24
N GLN A 116 4.89 15.68 6.82
CA GLN A 116 5.67 15.94 8.04
C GLN A 116 6.92 16.80 7.78
N GLY A 117 7.20 17.20 6.53
CA GLY A 117 8.34 18.04 6.18
C GLY A 117 9.70 17.32 6.21
N LEU A 118 9.71 15.99 6.29
CA LEU A 118 10.93 15.18 6.38
C LEU A 118 11.68 15.10 5.04
N ILE A 119 10.93 15.16 3.93
CA ILE A 119 11.45 15.07 2.57
C ILE A 119 10.77 16.07 1.64
N ARG A 120 11.52 16.54 0.63
CA ARG A 120 11.06 17.52 -0.37
C ARG A 120 11.92 17.44 -1.62
N GLY A 121 11.43 17.99 -2.72
CA GLY A 121 12.20 18.11 -3.96
C GLY A 121 11.46 17.66 -5.21
N SER A 122 12.06 17.94 -6.38
CA SER A 122 11.51 17.56 -7.68
C SER A 122 11.49 16.05 -7.90
N GLU A 123 12.53 15.33 -7.44
CA GLU A 123 12.61 13.88 -7.58
C GLU A 123 11.52 13.16 -6.79
N LEU A 124 11.29 13.56 -5.53
CA LEU A 124 10.16 13.06 -4.74
C LEU A 124 8.82 13.27 -5.45
N ARG A 125 8.55 14.49 -5.94
CA ARG A 125 7.31 14.79 -6.67
C ARG A 125 7.16 13.94 -7.91
N LYS A 126 8.25 13.69 -8.62
CA LYS A 126 8.27 12.81 -9.80
C LYS A 126 7.97 11.36 -9.42
N ARG A 127 8.55 10.82 -8.34
CA ARG A 127 8.30 9.46 -7.87
C ARG A 127 6.87 9.25 -7.40
N LEU A 128 6.33 10.19 -6.62
CA LEU A 128 4.92 10.17 -6.21
C LEU A 128 3.98 10.15 -7.42
N ARG A 129 4.21 11.04 -8.39
CA ARG A 129 3.41 11.08 -9.63
C ARG A 129 3.48 9.76 -10.40
N LEU A 130 4.69 9.22 -10.62
CA LEU A 130 4.88 7.96 -11.35
C LEU A 130 4.20 6.76 -10.67
N GLY A 131 4.23 6.71 -9.33
CA GLY A 131 3.52 5.67 -8.58
C GLY A 131 2.01 5.77 -8.74
N VAL A 132 1.45 6.99 -8.66
CA VAL A 132 0.01 7.22 -8.91
C VAL A 132 -0.36 6.85 -10.33
N GLU A 133 0.41 7.30 -11.33
CA GLU A 133 0.21 6.96 -12.74
C GLU A 133 0.26 5.44 -12.97
N MET A 134 1.17 4.73 -12.31
CA MET A 134 1.26 3.27 -12.37
C MET A 134 -0.01 2.62 -11.81
N LEU A 135 -0.49 3.04 -10.62
CA LEU A 135 -1.71 2.47 -10.06
C LEU A 135 -2.90 2.71 -11.01
N LEU A 136 -3.07 3.92 -11.52
CA LEU A 136 -4.16 4.24 -12.44
C LEU A 136 -4.08 3.46 -13.76
N ASP A 137 -2.88 3.18 -14.26
CA ASP A 137 -2.67 2.39 -15.48
C ASP A 137 -3.04 0.92 -15.32
N ARG A 138 -2.91 0.38 -14.10
CA ARG A 138 -3.06 -1.06 -13.82
C ARG A 138 -4.37 -1.43 -13.13
N VAL A 139 -5.33 -0.53 -13.11
CA VAL A 139 -6.68 -0.78 -12.61
C VAL A 139 -7.42 -1.80 -13.48
N CYS A 140 -8.13 -2.74 -12.86
CA CYS A 140 -8.92 -3.73 -13.57
C CYS A 140 -10.12 -3.07 -14.28
N PRO A 141 -10.62 -3.65 -15.39
CA PRO A 141 -11.86 -3.18 -16.02
C PRO A 141 -13.02 -3.23 -15.02
N GLY A 142 -13.72 -2.10 -14.86
CA GLY A 142 -14.81 -1.96 -13.88
C GLY A 142 -14.37 -1.54 -12.48
N GLY A 143 -13.07 -1.29 -12.26
CA GLY A 143 -12.52 -0.82 -10.99
C GLY A 143 -11.82 -1.91 -10.19
N GLY A 144 -11.09 -1.49 -9.16
CA GLY A 144 -10.29 -2.34 -8.30
C GLY A 144 -8.94 -2.73 -8.91
N TRP A 145 -8.11 -3.35 -8.08
CA TRP A 145 -6.77 -3.80 -8.45
C TRP A 145 -6.55 -5.25 -8.08
N ASN A 146 -5.79 -5.95 -8.90
CA ASN A 146 -5.11 -7.19 -8.49
C ASN A 146 -3.66 -6.85 -8.09
N ALA A 147 -2.79 -7.86 -8.05
CA ALA A 147 -1.41 -7.65 -7.64
C ALA A 147 -0.57 -6.83 -8.66
N GLY A 148 -0.83 -7.00 -9.96
CA GLY A 148 0.07 -6.58 -11.03
C GLY A 148 -0.64 -5.95 -12.22
N ASN A 149 -1.27 -6.76 -13.08
CA ASN A 149 -1.72 -6.33 -14.40
C ASN A 149 -3.22 -6.52 -14.59
N ALA A 150 -3.89 -5.54 -15.18
CA ALA A 150 -5.33 -5.58 -15.41
C ALA A 150 -5.75 -6.61 -16.48
N VAL A 151 -4.89 -6.85 -17.48
CA VAL A 151 -5.17 -7.73 -18.63
C VAL A 151 -3.93 -8.53 -18.99
N VAL A 152 -4.08 -9.84 -19.14
CA VAL A 152 -3.02 -10.77 -19.55
C VAL A 152 -3.55 -11.71 -20.63
N TYR A 153 -2.82 -11.91 -21.72
CA TYR A 153 -3.25 -12.64 -22.93
C TYR A 153 -4.59 -12.11 -23.50
N GLY A 154 -4.85 -10.81 -23.35
CA GLY A 154 -6.13 -10.19 -23.75
C GLY A 154 -7.30 -10.49 -22.81
N VAL A 155 -7.09 -11.27 -21.74
CA VAL A 155 -8.11 -11.64 -20.75
C VAL A 155 -8.07 -10.64 -19.59
N PRO A 156 -9.19 -9.95 -19.29
CA PRO A 156 -9.34 -9.15 -18.07
C PRO A 156 -9.16 -10.01 -16.82
N LEU A 157 -8.32 -9.55 -15.90
CA LEU A 157 -8.14 -10.18 -14.60
C LEU A 157 -9.07 -9.57 -13.55
N SER A 158 -9.46 -10.38 -12.57
CA SER A 158 -10.31 -9.94 -11.47
C SER A 158 -9.51 -9.18 -10.42
N PRO A 159 -10.03 -8.05 -9.91
CA PRO A 159 -9.45 -7.36 -8.76
C PRO A 159 -9.52 -8.20 -7.47
N HIS A 160 -8.56 -7.98 -6.58
CA HIS A 160 -8.49 -8.58 -5.25
C HIS A 160 -8.87 -7.55 -4.19
N ILE A 161 -9.52 -7.99 -3.10
CA ILE A 161 -10.03 -7.09 -2.06
C ILE A 161 -8.90 -6.34 -1.36
N ASP A 162 -7.87 -7.05 -0.92
CA ASP A 162 -6.70 -6.52 -0.23
C ASP A 162 -5.90 -5.54 -1.10
N ALA A 163 -5.56 -5.91 -2.33
CA ALA A 163 -4.85 -5.03 -3.25
C ALA A 163 -5.65 -3.77 -3.58
N THR A 164 -6.98 -3.91 -3.73
CA THR A 164 -7.88 -2.76 -3.97
C THR A 164 -7.94 -1.83 -2.77
N ALA A 165 -8.11 -2.37 -1.55
CA ALA A 165 -8.10 -1.59 -0.32
C ALA A 165 -6.81 -0.78 -0.17
N ILE A 166 -5.65 -1.44 -0.33
CA ILE A 166 -4.35 -0.80 -0.18
C ILE A 166 -4.14 0.28 -1.27
N ALA A 167 -4.57 0.04 -2.51
CA ALA A 167 -4.54 1.04 -3.58
C ALA A 167 -5.44 2.24 -3.30
N LEU A 168 -6.65 2.03 -2.77
CA LEU A 168 -7.56 3.10 -2.36
C LEU A 168 -6.98 3.94 -1.22
N ALA A 169 -6.29 3.32 -0.25
CA ALA A 169 -5.61 4.07 0.80
C ALA A 169 -4.52 5.01 0.22
N ALA A 170 -3.75 4.53 -0.76
CA ALA A 170 -2.72 5.33 -1.43
C ALA A 170 -3.30 6.44 -2.33
N LEU A 171 -4.46 6.19 -2.96
CA LEU A 171 -5.11 7.10 -3.90
C LEU A 171 -6.12 8.07 -3.25
N ARG A 172 -6.14 8.21 -1.92
CA ARG A 172 -7.10 9.10 -1.21
C ARG A 172 -7.11 10.55 -1.70
N PHE A 173 -5.96 11.09 -2.13
CA PHE A 173 -5.88 12.45 -2.68
C PHE A 173 -6.36 12.56 -4.13
N HIS A 174 -6.70 11.43 -4.73
CA HIS A 174 -7.22 11.27 -6.08
C HIS A 174 -8.66 10.73 -6.06
N HIS A 175 -9.37 10.87 -4.93
CA HIS A 175 -10.75 10.39 -4.72
C HIS A 175 -11.76 10.95 -5.73
N ASN A 176 -11.46 12.09 -6.35
CA ASN A 176 -12.30 12.72 -7.36
C ASN A 176 -12.24 12.02 -8.73
N LEU A 177 -11.24 11.17 -8.97
CA LEU A 177 -11.14 10.42 -10.22
C LEU A 177 -12.26 9.37 -10.31
N PRO A 178 -12.98 9.28 -11.46
CA PRO A 178 -14.07 8.31 -11.62
C PRO A 178 -13.67 6.89 -11.27
N ILE A 179 -12.50 6.45 -11.72
CA ILE A 179 -12.02 5.09 -11.46
C ILE A 179 -11.75 4.80 -9.97
N VAL A 180 -11.33 5.80 -9.19
CA VAL A 180 -11.13 5.66 -7.75
C VAL A 180 -12.48 5.53 -7.05
N ARG A 181 -13.47 6.32 -7.46
CA ARG A 181 -14.85 6.20 -6.97
C ARG A 181 -15.48 4.85 -7.31
N ASP A 182 -15.30 4.38 -8.54
CA ASP A 182 -15.83 3.09 -9.00
C ASP A 182 -15.19 1.94 -8.24
N SER A 183 -13.88 2.04 -7.96
CA SER A 183 -13.15 1.06 -7.14
C SER A 183 -13.61 1.08 -5.68
N LEU A 184 -13.93 2.25 -5.12
CA LEU A 184 -14.53 2.36 -3.79
C LEU A 184 -15.93 1.73 -3.76
N THR A 185 -16.76 1.96 -4.78
CA THR A 185 -18.06 1.27 -4.90
C THR A 185 -17.87 -0.24 -5.01
N TRP A 186 -16.89 -0.68 -5.79
CA TRP A 186 -16.56 -2.09 -5.96
C TRP A 186 -16.21 -2.75 -4.62
N ILE A 187 -15.42 -2.09 -3.77
CA ILE A 187 -14.99 -2.68 -2.50
C ILE A 187 -16.09 -2.65 -1.42
N LEU A 188 -16.91 -1.60 -1.37
CA LEU A 188 -18.03 -1.55 -0.41
C LEU A 188 -19.09 -2.62 -0.68
N ASN A 189 -19.23 -3.07 -1.93
CA ASN A 189 -20.10 -4.19 -2.29
C ASN A 189 -19.52 -5.58 -1.95
N ARG A 190 -18.36 -5.65 -1.26
CA ARG A 190 -17.64 -6.89 -0.92
C ARG A 190 -17.27 -6.99 0.55
N ILE A 191 -17.94 -6.20 1.39
CA ILE A 191 -17.82 -6.29 2.86
C ILE A 191 -18.32 -7.64 3.39
N ASP A 192 -18.98 -8.45 2.56
CA ASP A 192 -19.40 -9.79 2.87
C ASP A 192 -18.29 -10.85 2.75
N CYS A 193 -17.03 -10.42 2.63
CA CYS A 193 -15.86 -11.28 2.60
C CYS A 193 -15.70 -12.10 3.91
N PRO A 194 -15.37 -13.40 3.83
CA PRO A 194 -15.12 -14.23 5.03
C PRO A 194 -13.69 -14.09 5.59
N SER A 195 -12.84 -13.24 5.01
CA SER A 195 -11.44 -13.06 5.43
C SER A 195 -11.32 -11.87 6.38
N ALA A 196 -10.98 -12.12 7.65
CA ALA A 196 -10.70 -11.06 8.63
C ALA A 196 -9.59 -10.12 8.15
N TYR A 197 -8.52 -10.68 7.56
CA TYR A 197 -7.42 -9.92 6.96
C TYR A 197 -7.91 -8.93 5.89
N SER A 198 -8.70 -9.42 4.93
CA SER A 198 -9.19 -8.58 3.83
C SER A 198 -10.15 -7.51 4.36
N LEU A 199 -11.05 -7.87 5.28
CA LEU A 199 -12.05 -6.96 5.83
C LEU A 199 -11.41 -5.85 6.68
N ALA A 200 -10.36 -6.16 7.43
CA ALA A 200 -9.58 -5.16 8.16
C ALA A 200 -8.95 -4.12 7.20
N TRP A 201 -8.38 -4.55 6.07
CA TRP A 201 -7.89 -3.63 5.04
C TRP A 201 -9.01 -2.77 4.43
N VAL A 202 -10.18 -3.35 4.17
CA VAL A 202 -11.36 -2.60 3.69
C VAL A 202 -11.70 -1.49 4.67
N ILE A 203 -11.82 -1.79 5.96
CA ILE A 203 -12.18 -0.81 6.99
C ILE A 203 -11.13 0.31 7.06
N LEU A 204 -9.85 -0.04 7.20
CA LEU A 204 -8.76 0.94 7.32
C LEU A 204 -8.63 1.83 6.07
N SER A 205 -8.85 1.27 4.88
CA SER A 205 -8.73 2.02 3.63
C SER A 205 -9.94 2.89 3.29
N ALA A 206 -11.15 2.45 3.64
CA ALA A 206 -12.39 3.17 3.35
C ALA A 206 -12.74 4.23 4.41
N ALA A 207 -12.25 4.11 5.65
CA ALA A 207 -12.50 5.08 6.72
C ALA A 207 -12.27 6.56 6.33
N PRO A 208 -11.19 6.93 5.61
CA PRO A 208 -10.97 8.32 5.21
C PRO A 208 -11.93 8.86 4.14
N TYR A 209 -12.80 8.00 3.59
CA TYR A 209 -13.80 8.39 2.58
C TYR A 209 -15.18 8.68 3.19
N LYS A 210 -15.36 8.51 4.50
CA LYS A 210 -16.67 8.71 5.18
C LYS A 210 -17.25 10.11 4.98
N ASP A 211 -16.39 11.13 4.99
CA ASP A 211 -16.81 12.52 4.80
C ASP A 211 -17.08 12.86 3.32
N LEU A 212 -16.69 11.97 2.40
CA LEU A 212 -16.82 12.17 0.95
C LEU A 212 -18.04 11.44 0.35
N ARG A 213 -18.51 10.37 1.00
CA ARG A 213 -19.59 9.52 0.49
C ARG A 213 -20.42 8.95 1.65
N SER A 214 -21.73 9.23 1.65
CA SER A 214 -22.64 8.90 2.75
C SER A 214 -22.90 7.40 2.96
N ASP A 215 -22.67 6.58 1.94
CA ASP A 215 -22.82 5.12 1.98
C ASP A 215 -21.59 4.41 2.58
N VAL A 216 -20.48 5.12 2.80
CA VAL A 216 -19.26 4.56 3.40
C VAL A 216 -19.49 4.22 4.87
N SER A 217 -20.07 5.12 5.67
CA SER A 217 -20.26 4.87 7.11
C SER A 217 -21.11 3.63 7.40
N PRO A 218 -22.30 3.45 6.80
CA PRO A 218 -23.08 2.23 7.02
C PRO A 218 -22.34 0.95 6.59
N ALA A 219 -21.60 1.00 5.49
CA ALA A 219 -20.81 -0.15 5.02
C ALA A 219 -19.65 -0.49 5.98
N LEU A 220 -19.02 0.52 6.59
CA LEU A 220 -17.98 0.34 7.59
C LEU A 220 -18.51 -0.25 8.90
N ASP A 221 -19.70 0.16 9.34
CA ASP A 221 -20.33 -0.39 10.54
C ASP A 221 -20.61 -1.88 10.34
N MET A 222 -21.23 -2.25 9.21
CA MET A 222 -21.46 -3.65 8.84
C MET A 222 -20.15 -4.46 8.73
N ALA A 223 -19.10 -3.86 8.15
CA ALA A 223 -17.79 -4.50 8.03
C ALA A 223 -17.14 -4.72 9.40
N ARG A 224 -17.26 -3.76 10.33
CA ARG A 224 -16.73 -3.87 11.69
C ARG A 224 -17.45 -4.92 12.51
N ASP A 225 -18.78 -4.96 12.47
CA ASP A 225 -19.57 -6.00 13.15
C ASP A 225 -19.17 -7.40 12.68
N ARG A 226 -18.99 -7.55 11.36
CA ARG A 226 -18.57 -8.81 10.78
C ARG A 226 -17.12 -9.16 11.11
N LEU A 227 -16.21 -8.19 11.09
CA LEU A 227 -14.83 -8.40 11.50
C LEU A 227 -14.76 -8.84 12.96
N ALA A 228 -15.52 -8.20 13.86
CA ALA A 228 -15.61 -8.58 15.26
C ALA A 228 -16.07 -10.04 15.41
N ALA A 229 -17.10 -10.46 14.66
CA ALA A 229 -17.54 -11.85 14.66
C ALA A 229 -16.48 -12.84 14.11
N LEU A 230 -15.71 -12.45 13.09
CA LEU A 230 -14.64 -13.29 12.52
C LEU A 230 -13.44 -13.44 13.46
N VAL A 231 -13.23 -12.49 14.38
CA VAL A 231 -12.10 -12.50 15.32
C VAL A 231 -12.54 -12.77 16.77
N ASP A 232 -13.78 -13.20 16.98
CA ASP A 232 -14.33 -13.55 18.31
C ASP A 232 -13.54 -14.70 18.98
N ASP A 233 -12.98 -15.60 18.16
CA ASP A 233 -11.95 -16.55 18.57
C ASP A 233 -10.59 -16.20 17.93
N PRO A 234 -9.78 -15.33 18.56
CA PRO A 234 -8.45 -15.00 18.04
C PRO A 234 -7.51 -16.22 17.97
N GLY A 235 -7.77 -17.27 18.76
CA GLY A 235 -6.99 -18.51 18.75
C GLY A 235 -7.13 -19.29 17.44
N ALA A 236 -8.20 -19.06 16.68
CA ALA A 236 -8.40 -19.59 15.35
C ALA A 236 -7.57 -18.87 14.27
N ILE A 237 -7.03 -17.68 14.58
CA ILE A 237 -6.22 -16.88 13.64
C ILE A 237 -4.75 -17.26 13.83
N GLN A 238 -4.20 -17.92 12.80
CA GLN A 238 -2.85 -18.51 12.89
C GLN A 238 -1.72 -17.50 12.66
N ASP A 239 -2.02 -16.29 12.18
CA ASP A 239 -1.01 -15.29 11.85
C ASP A 239 -1.20 -13.97 12.61
N THR A 240 -0.08 -13.44 13.13
CA THR A 240 -0.06 -12.19 13.92
C THR A 240 -0.46 -10.97 13.09
N SER A 241 -0.28 -11.01 11.76
CA SER A 241 -0.56 -9.85 10.92
C SER A 241 -2.06 -9.58 10.79
N THR A 242 -2.87 -10.64 10.69
CA THR A 242 -4.33 -10.56 10.68
C THR A 242 -4.85 -10.05 12.02
N ILE A 243 -4.33 -10.55 13.14
CA ILE A 243 -4.71 -10.07 14.48
C ILE A 243 -4.38 -8.58 14.63
N ALA A 244 -3.18 -8.15 14.25
CA ALA A 244 -2.76 -6.76 14.34
C ALA A 244 -3.62 -5.83 13.46
N LEU A 245 -3.91 -6.23 12.22
CA LEU A 245 -4.80 -5.47 11.33
C LEU A 245 -6.23 -5.40 11.85
N ALA A 246 -6.75 -6.51 12.38
CA ALA A 246 -8.09 -6.54 12.95
C ALA A 246 -8.21 -5.63 14.16
N ALA A 247 -7.21 -5.64 15.06
CA ALA A 247 -7.16 -4.73 16.20
C ALA A 247 -7.18 -3.26 15.74
N LEU A 248 -6.33 -2.88 14.77
CA LEU A 248 -6.31 -1.53 14.21
C LEU A 248 -7.64 -1.13 13.56
N ALA A 249 -8.33 -2.05 12.90
CA ALA A 249 -9.60 -1.80 12.21
C ALA A 249 -10.80 -1.67 13.17
N LEU A 250 -10.74 -2.35 14.31
CA LEU A 250 -11.76 -2.34 15.36
C LEU A 250 -11.53 -1.26 16.43
N GLU A 251 -10.39 -0.58 16.40
CA GLU A 251 -10.13 0.55 17.30
C GLU A 251 -11.21 1.64 17.15
N PRO A 252 -11.55 2.36 18.25
CA PRO A 252 -12.52 3.45 18.21
C PRO A 252 -12.17 4.50 17.15
N GLU A 253 -13.15 5.19 16.58
CA GLU A 253 -12.90 6.18 15.52
C GLU A 253 -12.00 7.36 15.93
N THR A 254 -11.78 7.56 17.23
CA THR A 254 -10.84 8.54 17.79
C THR A 254 -9.37 8.13 17.66
N SER A 255 -9.10 6.86 17.36
CA SER A 255 -7.76 6.33 17.15
C SER A 255 -7.15 6.77 15.81
N ASN A 256 -5.82 6.87 15.79
CA ASN A 256 -5.10 7.32 14.60
C ASN A 256 -4.94 6.17 13.59
N ASN A 257 -5.73 6.18 12.52
CA ASN A 257 -5.60 5.21 11.43
C ASN A 257 -4.19 5.29 10.80
N PRO A 258 -3.36 4.23 10.88
CA PRO A 258 -1.98 4.27 10.44
C PRO A 258 -1.82 4.34 8.92
N LEU A 259 -2.88 4.12 8.14
CA LEU A 259 -2.88 4.34 6.68
C LEU A 259 -3.33 5.74 6.29
N GLU A 260 -3.94 6.49 7.21
CA GLU A 260 -4.49 7.79 6.90
C GLU A 260 -3.40 8.86 6.91
N VAL A 261 -3.19 9.47 5.75
CA VAL A 261 -2.26 10.59 5.59
C VAL A 261 -3.07 11.89 5.57
N ARG A 262 -3.36 12.48 6.74
CA ARG A 262 -4.26 13.66 6.90
C ARG A 262 -3.99 14.79 5.90
N MET A 263 -5.06 15.42 5.41
CA MET A 263 -5.04 16.51 4.41
C MET A 263 -4.41 17.79 4.95
#